data_AF-A0AAV7TMY5-F1
#
_entry.id   AF-A0AAV7TMY5-F1
#
_cell.length_a   1.000
_cell.length_b   1.000
_cell.length_c   1.000
_cell.angle_alpha   90.00
_cell.angle_beta   90.00
_cell.angle_gamma   90.00
#
_symmetry.space_group_name_H-M   'P 1'
#
loop_
_entity.id
_entity.type
_entity.pdbx_description
1 polymer ?
#
loop_
_entity_poly.entity_id
_entity_poly.type
_entity_poly.pdbx_seq_one_letter_code
_entity_poly.pdbx_strand_id
1 'polypeptide(L)'
;MPTLAAGVLLGEPYCSATMFCSRLFLDGPLLAGRCWCCRPWAVVSPDKEVTEIGNRVNDLERTVDACAEDQEMLWRCMVALDEQYIELQLKQEDLEDMSRQNNIRIWSLLSGEEGTDIGAYTGALLQSVRGHSMQPPAAFNRAHRVGAASGRPNVALDILTQIHYFTEKEVILQAATLKSDIQYQGHKIL
;
A
#
# COMPACT_ATOMS: atom_id res chain seq x y z
N MET A 1 41.41 -6.23 -21.51
CA MET A 1 41.38 -7.68 -21.84
C MET A 1 40.00 -7.98 -22.40
N PRO A 2 39.83 -8.51 -23.63
CA PRO A 2 40.81 -8.92 -24.66
C PRO A 2 40.99 -7.82 -25.74
N THR A 3 42.21 -7.39 -26.03
CA THR A 3 43.15 -7.85 -27.09
C THR A 3 42.82 -7.37 -28.50
N LEU A 4 43.54 -6.31 -28.87
CA LEU A 4 43.93 -5.90 -30.23
C LEU A 4 44.28 -7.11 -31.10
N ALA A 5 43.57 -7.26 -32.22
CA ALA A 5 44.02 -8.08 -33.34
C ALA A 5 44.49 -7.15 -34.45
N ALA A 6 45.81 -7.15 -34.66
CA ALA A 6 46.47 -6.60 -35.82
C ALA A 6 45.96 -7.29 -37.10
N GLY A 7 45.70 -6.50 -38.15
CA GLY A 7 45.16 -6.98 -39.40
C GLY A 7 45.59 -6.10 -40.57
N VAL A 8 46.90 -6.09 -40.82
CA VAL A 8 47.50 -6.11 -42.15
C VAL A 8 46.97 -5.08 -43.17
N LEU A 9 47.71 -3.97 -43.29
CA LEU A 9 47.72 -3.12 -44.48
C LEU A 9 48.28 -3.95 -45.65
N LEU A 10 47.41 -4.49 -46.50
CA LEU A 10 47.80 -5.05 -47.80
C LEU A 10 47.36 -4.09 -48.91
N GLY A 11 48.38 -3.44 -49.47
CA GLY A 11 48.51 -2.92 -50.83
C GLY A 11 47.24 -2.56 -51.60
N GLU A 12 47.04 -1.26 -51.79
CA GLU A 12 46.36 -0.75 -52.98
C GLU A 12 47.08 -1.23 -54.26
N PRO A 13 46.37 -1.74 -55.27
CA PRO A 13 46.83 -1.61 -56.63
C PRO A 13 46.29 -0.30 -57.21
N TYR A 14 47.22 0.62 -57.46
CA TYR A 14 47.04 1.74 -58.39
C TYR A 14 46.37 1.24 -59.68
N CYS A 15 45.17 1.76 -60.00
CA CYS A 15 44.56 1.60 -61.32
C CYS A 15 44.70 2.93 -62.08
N SER A 16 45.89 3.17 -62.62
CA SER A 16 46.15 4.23 -63.58
C SER A 16 45.63 3.80 -64.96
N ALA A 17 44.36 4.03 -65.21
CA ALA A 17 43.83 4.04 -66.57
C ALA A 17 42.66 5.01 -66.64
N THR A 18 42.96 6.20 -67.16
CA THR A 18 42.01 7.16 -67.71
C THR A 18 41.15 6.48 -68.78
N MET A 19 40.03 5.90 -68.38
CA MET A 19 38.88 5.71 -69.25
C MET A 19 37.61 6.10 -68.51
N PHE A 20 37.04 7.21 -68.99
CA PHE A 20 35.66 7.63 -68.83
C PHE A 20 34.71 6.44 -68.65
N CYS A 21 34.17 6.27 -67.44
CA CYS A 21 32.97 5.47 -67.24
C CYS A 21 31.77 6.43 -67.28
N SER A 22 31.39 6.83 -68.49
CA SER A 22 30.21 7.65 -68.72
C SER A 22 28.97 6.90 -68.24
N ARG A 23 28.25 7.53 -67.33
CA ARG A 23 26.98 7.09 -66.74
C ARG A 23 25.90 7.13 -67.82
N LEU A 24 25.77 6.07 -68.61
CA LEU A 24 24.63 5.90 -69.53
C LEU A 24 23.45 5.32 -68.75
N PHE A 25 22.57 6.22 -68.30
CA PHE A 25 21.19 5.90 -67.95
C PHE A 25 20.42 5.71 -69.26
N LEU A 26 20.11 4.47 -69.62
CA LEU A 26 19.13 4.14 -70.65
C LEU A 26 18.30 2.95 -70.17
N ASP A 27 16.99 3.15 -70.19
CA ASP A 27 15.95 2.20 -69.78
C ASP A 27 16.06 0.86 -70.52
N GLY A 28 16.31 -0.24 -69.79
CA GLY A 28 16.37 -1.60 -70.35
C GLY A 28 17.12 -2.60 -69.44
N PRO A 29 16.81 -3.92 -69.50
CA PRO A 29 17.14 -4.86 -68.43
C PRO A 29 18.65 -5.08 -68.29
N LEU A 30 19.10 -5.07 -67.04
CA LEU A 30 20.47 -5.24 -66.55
C LEU A 30 21.17 -6.46 -67.18
N LEU A 31 21.83 -6.28 -68.33
CA LEU A 31 22.84 -7.22 -68.80
C LEU A 31 24.14 -6.93 -68.05
N ALA A 32 24.49 -7.87 -67.18
CA ALA A 32 25.65 -7.84 -66.31
C ALA A 32 26.97 -7.80 -67.10
N GLY A 33 27.53 -6.60 -67.28
CA GLY A 33 28.95 -6.42 -67.57
C GLY A 33 29.76 -6.51 -66.27
N ARG A 34 30.64 -7.51 -66.14
CA ARG A 34 31.54 -7.64 -64.98
C ARG A 34 32.90 -7.01 -65.29
N CYS A 35 33.29 -5.95 -64.56
CA CYS A 35 34.71 -5.65 -64.35
C CYS A 35 35.25 -6.58 -63.27
N TRP A 36 36.46 -7.13 -63.46
CA TRP A 36 37.15 -7.95 -62.45
C TRP A 36 37.56 -7.15 -61.19
N CYS A 37 37.46 -5.81 -61.25
CA CYS A 37 37.90 -4.86 -60.24
C CYS A 37 36.82 -4.44 -59.23
N CYS A 38 35.53 -4.59 -59.55
CA CYS A 38 34.44 -4.13 -58.68
C CYS A 38 33.81 -5.33 -57.99
N ARG A 39 34.03 -5.47 -56.68
CA ARG A 39 33.15 -6.29 -55.84
C ARG A 39 31.70 -5.88 -56.15
N PRO A 40 30.76 -6.82 -56.34
CA PRO A 40 29.36 -6.45 -56.46
C PRO A 40 28.97 -5.74 -55.16
N TRP A 41 28.72 -4.44 -55.22
CA TRP A 41 27.92 -3.81 -54.19
C TRP A 41 26.54 -4.40 -54.39
N ALA A 42 26.14 -5.30 -53.49
CA ALA A 42 24.78 -5.79 -53.48
C ALA A 42 23.91 -4.56 -53.20
N VAL A 43 23.26 -4.03 -54.24
CA VAL A 43 22.18 -3.08 -54.07
C VAL A 43 21.11 -3.86 -53.33
N VAL A 44 21.05 -3.71 -52.00
CA VAL A 44 19.87 -4.16 -51.28
C VAL A 44 18.74 -3.30 -51.85
N SER A 45 17.78 -3.96 -52.49
CA SER A 45 16.63 -3.27 -53.04
C SER A 45 15.92 -2.58 -51.86
N PRO A 46 15.68 -1.26 -51.92
CA PRO A 46 15.11 -0.50 -50.80
C PRO A 46 13.77 -1.10 -50.32
N ASP A 47 13.04 -1.77 -51.21
CA ASP A 47 11.78 -2.46 -50.91
C ASP A 47 11.93 -3.59 -49.87
N LYS A 48 13.09 -4.26 -49.81
CA LYS A 48 13.35 -5.33 -48.83
C LYS A 48 13.59 -4.76 -47.43
N GLU A 49 14.31 -3.65 -47.34
CA GLU A 49 14.55 -2.98 -46.06
C GLU A 49 13.27 -2.34 -45.54
N VAL A 50 12.48 -1.71 -46.43
CA VAL A 50 11.17 -1.13 -46.09
C VAL A 50 10.19 -2.20 -45.60
N THR A 51 10.18 -3.39 -46.22
CA THR A 51 9.31 -4.50 -45.76
C THR A 51 9.76 -5.10 -44.44
N GLU A 52 11.05 -5.25 -44.19
CA GLU A 52 11.58 -5.70 -42.90
C GLU A 52 11.27 -4.71 -41.77
N ILE A 53 11.46 -3.41 -42.03
CA ILE A 53 11.09 -2.35 -41.09
C ILE A 53 9.57 -2.38 -40.82
N GLY A 54 8.75 -2.55 -41.86
CA GLY A 54 7.29 -2.67 -41.72
C GLY A 54 6.89 -3.84 -40.81
N ASN A 55 7.55 -5.00 -40.94
CA ASN A 55 7.29 -6.14 -40.06
C ASN A 55 7.68 -5.86 -38.61
N ARG A 56 8.85 -5.25 -38.38
CA ARG A 56 9.30 -4.88 -37.03
C ARG A 56 8.38 -3.83 -36.39
N VAL A 57 7.89 -2.87 -37.17
CA VAL A 57 6.92 -1.87 -36.71
C VAL A 57 5.61 -2.54 -36.32
N ASN A 58 5.06 -3.43 -37.17
CA ASN A 58 3.84 -4.17 -36.85
C ASN A 58 3.98 -5.01 -35.58
N ASP A 59 5.13 -5.67 -35.38
CA ASP A 59 5.37 -6.46 -34.18
C ASP A 59 5.48 -5.57 -32.93
N LEU A 60 6.14 -4.40 -33.04
CA LEU A 60 6.18 -3.42 -31.96
C LEU A 60 4.78 -2.88 -31.63
N GLU A 61 3.98 -2.52 -32.63
CA GLU A 61 2.61 -2.05 -32.46
C GLU A 61 1.77 -3.08 -31.67
N ARG A 62 1.84 -4.36 -32.05
CA ARG A 62 1.14 -5.43 -31.31
C ARG A 62 1.60 -5.56 -29.86
N THR A 63 2.90 -5.44 -29.60
CA THR A 63 3.40 -5.50 -28.22
C THR A 63 2.97 -4.29 -27.40
N VAL A 64 2.89 -3.11 -28.03
CA VAL A 64 2.42 -1.89 -27.38
C VAL A 64 0.93 -2.00 -27.07
N ASP A 65 0.12 -2.53 -28.01
CA ASP A 65 -1.30 -2.77 -27.78
C ASP A 65 -1.52 -3.73 -26.61
N ALA A 66 -0.80 -4.85 -26.58
CA ALA A 66 -0.86 -5.81 -25.47
C ALA A 66 -0.44 -5.18 -24.13
N CYS A 67 0.64 -4.39 -24.11
CA CYS A 67 1.05 -3.67 -22.90
C CYS A 67 0.02 -2.63 -22.45
N ALA A 68 -0.66 -1.96 -23.38
CA ALA A 68 -1.71 -1.00 -23.06
C ALA A 68 -2.93 -1.70 -22.45
N GLU A 69 -3.34 -2.85 -23.00
CA GLU A 69 -4.40 -3.69 -22.44
C GLU A 69 -4.06 -4.18 -21.03
N ASP A 70 -2.84 -4.68 -20.82
CA ASP A 70 -2.37 -5.12 -19.51
C ASP A 70 -2.34 -3.97 -18.50
N GLN A 71 -1.87 -2.79 -18.91
CA GLN A 71 -1.85 -1.60 -18.07
C GLN A 71 -3.27 -1.18 -17.67
N GLU A 72 -4.22 -1.21 -18.59
CA GLU A 72 -5.62 -0.90 -18.30
C GLU A 72 -6.22 -1.92 -17.31
N MET A 73 -5.96 -3.21 -17.52
CA MET A 73 -6.42 -4.27 -16.62
C MET A 73 -5.84 -4.11 -15.21
N LEU A 74 -4.54 -3.85 -15.08
CA LEU A 74 -3.89 -3.60 -13.80
C LEU A 74 -4.48 -2.37 -13.10
N TRP A 75 -4.73 -1.30 -13.85
CA TRP A 75 -5.36 -0.10 -13.30
C TRP A 75 -6.75 -0.39 -12.74
N ARG A 76 -7.59 -1.12 -13.49
CA ARG A 76 -8.92 -1.54 -13.04
C ARG A 76 -8.85 -2.41 -11.78
N CYS A 77 -7.91 -3.35 -11.72
CA CYS A 77 -7.70 -4.18 -10.53
C CYS A 77 -7.25 -3.34 -9.32
N MET A 78 -6.36 -2.35 -9.53
CA MET A 78 -5.90 -1.48 -8.46
C MET A 78 -7.05 -0.63 -7.89
N VAL A 79 -7.88 -0.05 -8.76
CA VAL A 79 -9.07 0.71 -8.33
C VAL A 79 -10.04 -0.18 -7.55
N ALA A 80 -10.34 -1.38 -8.07
CA ALA A 80 -11.24 -2.31 -7.38
C ALA A 80 -10.69 -2.76 -6.01
N LEU A 81 -9.37 -2.94 -5.90
CA LEU A 81 -8.73 -3.30 -4.63
C LEU A 81 -8.75 -2.14 -3.62
N ASP A 82 -8.54 -0.90 -4.08
CA ASP A 82 -8.61 0.30 -3.24
C ASP A 82 -10.02 0.50 -2.69
N GLU A 83 -11.05 0.32 -3.52
CA GLU A 83 -12.45 0.35 -3.09
C GLU A 83 -12.74 -0.71 -2.00
N GLN A 84 -12.27 -1.95 -2.20
CA GLN A 84 -12.42 -3.01 -1.20
C GLN A 84 -11.66 -2.72 0.09
N TYR A 85 -10.46 -2.14 -0.01
CA TYR A 85 -9.67 -1.76 1.14
C TYR A 85 -10.38 -0.70 1.97
N ILE A 86 -10.91 0.35 1.34
CA ILE A 86 -11.69 1.40 2.02
C ILE A 86 -12.93 0.79 2.68
N GLU A 87 -13.67 -0.07 1.98
CA GLU A 87 -14.85 -0.73 2.54
C GLU A 87 -14.50 -1.57 3.78
N LEU A 88 -13.39 -2.31 3.74
CA LEU A 88 -12.92 -3.10 4.88
C LEU A 88 -12.47 -2.23 6.04
N GLN A 89 -11.81 -1.10 5.79
CA GLN A 89 -11.42 -0.16 6.83
C GLN A 89 -12.65 0.41 7.55
N LEU A 90 -13.66 0.84 6.79
CA LEU A 90 -14.91 1.37 7.35
C LEU A 90 -15.64 0.31 8.19
N LYS A 91 -15.68 -0.94 7.72
CA LYS A 91 -16.26 -2.06 8.48
C LYS A 91 -15.46 -2.35 9.75
N GLN A 92 -14.14 -2.28 9.69
CA GLN A 92 -13.29 -2.50 10.86
C GLN A 92 -13.53 -1.41 11.91
N GLU A 93 -13.56 -0.14 11.50
CA GLU A 93 -13.84 0.99 12.38
C GLU A 93 -15.20 0.84 13.06
N ASP A 94 -16.25 0.54 12.29
CA ASP A 94 -17.60 0.30 12.82
C ASP A 94 -17.63 -0.87 13.83
N LEU A 95 -17.00 -1.99 13.51
CA LEU A 95 -16.92 -3.14 14.43
C LEU A 95 -16.12 -2.83 15.70
N GLU A 96 -15.03 -2.09 15.59
CA GLU A 96 -14.24 -1.65 16.75
C GLU A 96 -15.03 -0.70 17.63
N ASP A 97 -15.76 0.25 17.03
CA ASP A 97 -16.61 1.20 17.74
C ASP A 97 -17.78 0.50 18.43
N MET A 98 -18.48 -0.41 17.74
CA MET A 98 -19.51 -1.24 18.34
C MET A 98 -18.95 -2.11 19.49
N SER A 99 -17.75 -2.66 19.33
CA SER A 99 -17.11 -3.45 20.39
C SER A 99 -16.71 -2.60 21.59
N ARG A 100 -16.31 -1.34 21.39
CA ARG A 100 -15.90 -0.40 22.45
C ARG A 100 -17.08 0.36 23.03
N GLN A 101 -18.24 0.33 22.39
CA GLN A 101 -19.42 1.11 22.75
C GLN A 101 -19.85 0.89 24.20
N ASN A 102 -19.68 -0.32 24.74
CA ASN A 102 -20.04 -0.63 26.13
C ASN A 102 -18.89 -0.49 27.14
N ASN A 103 -17.71 -0.11 26.67
CA ASN A 103 -16.56 0.07 27.53
C ASN A 103 -16.58 1.46 28.18
N ILE A 104 -16.24 1.51 29.46
CA ILE A 104 -15.96 2.73 30.21
C ILE A 104 -14.50 2.62 30.68
N ARG A 105 -13.72 3.66 30.41
CA ARG A 105 -12.37 3.82 30.95
C ARG A 105 -12.45 4.79 32.12
N ILE A 106 -11.89 4.39 33.24
CA ILE A 106 -11.84 5.17 34.47
C ILE A 106 -10.40 5.57 34.68
N TRP A 107 -10.12 6.87 34.72
CA TRP A 107 -8.75 7.37 34.77
C TRP A 107 -8.22 7.53 36.19
N SER A 108 -6.90 7.41 36.31
CA SER A 108 -6.11 7.85 37.48
C SER A 108 -6.45 7.16 38.82
N LEU A 109 -6.66 5.84 38.80
CA LEU A 109 -6.88 5.05 40.01
C LEU A 109 -5.58 4.45 40.56
N LEU A 110 -5.31 4.65 41.84
CA LEU A 110 -4.09 4.13 42.48
C LEU A 110 -4.09 2.60 42.55
N SER A 111 -2.99 1.99 42.11
CA SER A 111 -2.79 0.55 42.18
C SER A 111 -2.63 0.07 43.62
N GLY A 112 -3.54 -0.82 44.05
CA GLY A 112 -3.56 -1.44 45.38
C GLY A 112 -4.81 -1.13 46.21
N GLU A 113 -5.60 -0.13 45.83
CA GLU A 113 -6.85 0.23 46.54
C GLU A 113 -8.00 -0.76 46.27
N GLU A 114 -7.96 -1.51 45.17
CA GLU A 114 -9.04 -2.44 44.83
C GLU A 114 -9.03 -3.73 45.66
N GLY A 115 -7.93 -4.00 46.36
CA GLY A 115 -7.72 -5.27 47.03
C GLY A 115 -7.64 -6.44 46.05
N THR A 116 -8.31 -7.54 46.36
CA THR A 116 -8.26 -8.79 45.57
C THR A 116 -9.25 -8.85 44.43
N ASP A 117 -10.30 -8.03 44.43
CA ASP A 117 -11.39 -8.07 43.44
C ASP A 117 -11.66 -6.69 42.83
N ILE A 118 -11.06 -6.47 41.66
CA ILE A 118 -11.24 -5.26 40.86
C ILE A 118 -12.70 -5.08 40.44
N GLY A 119 -13.44 -6.18 40.24
CA GLY A 119 -14.85 -6.13 39.87
C GLY A 119 -15.68 -5.50 40.97
N ALA A 120 -15.59 -6.04 42.19
CA ALA A 120 -16.31 -5.50 43.35
C ALA A 120 -15.98 -4.00 43.59
N TYR A 121 -14.70 -3.64 43.51
CA TYR A 121 -14.26 -2.25 43.61
C TYR A 121 -14.88 -1.35 42.55
N THR A 122 -14.83 -1.76 41.27
CA THR A 122 -15.38 -0.99 40.16
C THR A 122 -16.90 -0.85 40.29
N GLY A 123 -17.60 -1.90 40.74
CA GLY A 123 -19.03 -1.85 41.00
C GLY A 123 -19.40 -0.83 42.08
N ALA A 124 -18.68 -0.81 43.20
CA ALA A 124 -18.89 0.16 44.28
C ALA A 124 -18.60 1.61 43.81
N LEU A 125 -17.54 1.79 43.02
CA LEU A 125 -17.21 3.07 42.42
C LEU A 125 -18.34 3.56 41.50
N LEU A 126 -18.77 2.74 40.53
CA LEU A 126 -19.85 3.13 39.61
C LEU A 126 -21.17 3.41 40.34
N GLN A 127 -21.46 2.67 41.41
CA GLN A 127 -22.64 2.92 42.24
C GLN A 127 -22.56 4.26 42.99
N SER A 128 -21.38 4.67 43.44
CA SER A 128 -21.17 5.99 44.05
C SER A 128 -21.41 7.13 43.04
N VAL A 129 -20.99 6.95 41.78
CA VAL A 129 -21.21 7.90 40.69
C VAL A 129 -22.68 7.96 40.29
N ARG A 130 -23.36 6.82 40.15
CA ARG A 130 -24.79 6.75 39.80
C ARG A 130 -25.71 7.21 40.95
N GLY A 131 -25.25 7.09 42.19
CA GLY A 131 -26.03 7.36 43.40
C GLY A 131 -26.64 6.09 43.99
N HIS A 132 -26.56 5.97 45.33
CA HIS A 132 -26.97 4.77 46.09
C HIS A 132 -28.47 4.44 46.04
N SER A 133 -29.31 5.35 45.54
CA SER A 133 -30.77 5.20 45.50
C SER A 133 -31.29 4.33 44.34
N MET A 134 -30.46 4.05 43.33
CA MET A 134 -30.86 3.24 42.18
C MET A 134 -30.24 1.84 42.26
N GLN A 135 -30.97 0.93 42.88
CA GLN A 135 -30.74 -0.51 42.80
C GLN A 135 -31.47 -1.07 41.56
N PRO A 136 -30.94 -2.10 40.89
CA PRO A 136 -29.76 -2.90 41.24
C PRO A 136 -28.42 -2.26 40.81
N PRO A 137 -27.27 -2.79 41.32
CA PRO A 137 -25.93 -2.36 40.90
C PRO A 137 -25.75 -2.61 39.39
N ALA A 138 -24.94 -1.78 38.74
CA ALA A 138 -24.66 -1.92 37.31
C ALA A 138 -24.04 -3.30 37.02
N ALA A 139 -24.60 -4.02 36.05
CA ALA A 139 -24.05 -5.31 35.64
C ALA A 139 -22.88 -5.06 34.68
N PHE A 140 -21.70 -5.57 35.01
CA PHE A 140 -20.53 -5.49 34.15
C PHE A 140 -19.96 -6.88 33.89
N ASN A 141 -19.44 -7.09 32.67
CA ASN A 141 -18.90 -8.37 32.23
C ASN A 141 -17.47 -8.56 32.69
N ARG A 142 -16.66 -7.50 32.58
CA ARG A 142 -15.21 -7.53 32.82
C ARG A 142 -14.76 -6.19 33.36
N ALA A 143 -13.85 -6.23 34.33
CA ALA A 143 -13.12 -5.06 34.80
C ALA A 143 -11.64 -5.47 34.96
N HIS A 144 -10.74 -4.70 34.37
CA HIS A 144 -9.30 -4.96 34.46
C HIS A 144 -8.51 -3.66 34.31
N ARG A 145 -7.28 -3.65 34.81
CA ARG A 145 -6.38 -2.52 34.64
C ARG A 145 -5.80 -2.47 33.23
N VAL A 146 -5.62 -1.26 32.71
CA VAL A 146 -4.97 -0.99 31.42
C VAL A 146 -3.56 -0.47 31.69
N GLY A 147 -2.58 -1.10 31.04
CA GLY A 147 -1.15 -0.74 31.15
C GLY A 147 -0.31 -1.82 31.81
N ALA A 148 1.01 -1.68 31.70
CA ALA A 148 1.95 -2.62 32.31
C ALA A 148 1.92 -2.46 33.84
N ALA A 149 1.64 -3.55 34.55
CA ALA A 149 1.82 -3.60 36.00
C ALA A 149 3.30 -3.39 36.31
N SER A 150 3.70 -2.17 36.68
CA SER A 150 5.13 -1.87 36.85
C SER A 150 5.77 -2.54 38.08
N GLY A 151 5.06 -3.46 38.76
CA GLY A 151 5.46 -4.06 40.03
C GLY A 151 5.57 -3.05 41.18
N ARG A 152 5.36 -1.76 40.90
CA ARG A 152 5.39 -0.69 41.88
C ARG A 152 3.97 -0.46 42.43
N PRO A 153 3.77 -0.57 43.74
CA PRO A 153 2.52 -0.16 44.35
C PRO A 153 2.33 1.35 44.15
N ASN A 154 1.07 1.82 44.20
CA ASN A 154 0.73 3.23 44.22
C ASN A 154 1.01 4.01 42.91
N VAL A 155 1.03 3.30 41.77
CA VAL A 155 1.02 3.94 40.45
C VAL A 155 -0.42 4.14 40.00
N ALA A 156 -0.75 5.34 39.54
CA ALA A 156 -2.05 5.63 38.93
C ALA A 156 -2.16 4.89 37.59
N LEU A 157 -3.07 3.92 37.52
CA LEU A 157 -3.38 3.15 36.32
C LEU A 157 -4.88 3.21 36.06
N ASP A 158 -5.26 3.08 34.80
CA ASP A 158 -6.66 3.15 34.41
C ASP A 158 -7.33 1.79 34.57
N ILE A 159 -8.64 1.80 34.81
CA ILE A 159 -9.48 0.61 34.76
C ILE A 159 -10.34 0.68 33.50
N LEU A 160 -10.34 -0.39 32.72
CA LEU A 160 -11.30 -0.59 31.64
C LEU A 160 -12.36 -1.59 32.11
N THR A 161 -13.60 -1.13 32.11
CA THR A 161 -14.76 -1.94 32.46
C THR A 161 -15.72 -2.03 31.29
N GLN A 162 -16.26 -3.23 31.05
CA GLN A 162 -17.28 -3.48 30.03
C GLN A 162 -18.63 -3.63 30.72
N ILE A 163 -19.53 -2.66 30.52
CA ILE A 163 -20.89 -2.72 31.04
C ILE A 163 -21.73 -3.67 30.19
N HIS A 164 -22.61 -4.43 30.82
CA HIS A 164 -23.46 -5.39 30.11
C HIS A 164 -24.49 -4.69 29.22
N TYR A 165 -25.07 -3.58 29.69
CA TYR A 165 -26.10 -2.82 28.99
C TYR A 165 -25.62 -1.42 28.61
N PHE A 166 -25.79 -1.06 27.34
CA PHE A 166 -25.41 0.26 26.82
C PHE A 166 -26.15 1.41 27.53
N THR A 167 -27.45 1.23 27.80
CA THR A 167 -28.28 2.22 28.49
C THR A 167 -27.78 2.51 29.91
N GLU A 168 -27.25 1.52 30.61
CA GLU A 168 -26.65 1.71 31.93
C GLU A 168 -25.36 2.52 31.84
N LYS A 169 -24.52 2.26 30.84
CA LYS A 169 -23.33 3.07 30.56
C LYS A 169 -23.71 4.54 30.36
N GLU A 170 -24.72 4.83 29.54
CA GLU A 170 -25.15 6.20 29.27
C GLU A 170 -25.62 6.91 30.54
N VAL A 171 -26.43 6.25 31.37
CA VAL A 171 -26.89 6.80 32.64
C VAL A 171 -25.71 7.12 33.57
N ILE A 172 -24.72 6.22 33.66
CA ILE A 172 -23.52 6.43 34.46
C ILE A 172 -22.72 7.63 33.93
N LEU A 173 -22.50 7.71 32.62
CA LEU A 173 -21.75 8.81 32.00
C LEU A 173 -22.47 10.16 32.11
N GLN A 174 -23.80 10.17 32.01
CA GLN A 174 -24.60 11.36 32.24
C GLN A 174 -24.51 11.81 33.70
N ALA A 175 -24.63 10.88 34.65
CA ALA A 175 -24.47 11.17 36.08
C ALA A 175 -23.06 11.69 36.41
N ALA A 176 -22.04 11.13 35.77
CA ALA A 176 -20.65 11.58 35.87
C ALA A 176 -20.49 13.02 35.36
N THR A 177 -21.00 13.29 34.15
CA THR A 177 -20.95 14.62 33.51
C THR A 177 -21.67 15.67 34.37
N LEU A 178 -22.82 15.32 34.96
CA LEU A 178 -23.59 16.21 35.83
C LEU A 178 -22.87 16.53 37.15
N LYS A 179 -22.10 15.58 37.69
CA LYS A 179 -21.41 15.76 38.98
C LYS A 179 -20.16 16.62 38.86
N SER A 180 -19.54 16.75 37.68
CA SER A 180 -18.36 17.58 37.33
C SER A 180 -17.07 17.34 38.14
N ASP A 181 -17.15 17.01 39.43
CA ASP A 181 -16.04 16.62 40.29
C ASP A 181 -16.38 15.28 40.96
N ILE A 182 -15.94 14.20 40.31
CA ILE A 182 -16.13 12.84 40.82
C ILE A 182 -14.91 12.50 41.66
N GLN A 183 -15.15 12.27 42.95
CA GLN A 183 -14.11 11.83 43.87
C GLN A 183 -14.48 10.46 44.44
N TYR A 184 -13.50 9.59 44.53
CA TYR A 184 -13.65 8.31 45.21
C TYR A 184 -12.42 8.08 46.08
N GLN A 185 -12.66 7.75 47.34
CA GLN A 185 -11.60 7.58 48.36
C GLN A 185 -10.63 8.78 48.47
N GLY A 186 -11.11 9.99 48.16
CA GLY A 186 -10.31 11.22 48.21
C GLY A 186 -9.49 11.51 46.95
N HIS A 187 -9.58 10.65 45.93
CA HIS A 187 -8.94 10.85 44.63
C HIS A 187 -9.94 11.33 43.59
N LYS A 188 -9.55 12.33 42.81
CA LYS A 188 -10.33 12.80 41.66
C LYS A 188 -10.23 11.77 40.54
N ILE A 189 -11.40 11.32 40.09
CA ILE A 189 -11.56 10.39 39.00
C ILE A 189 -12.21 11.15 37.85
N LEU A 190 -11.71 10.93 36.64
CA LEU A 190 -12.30 11.42 35.40
C LEU A 190 -12.72 10.21 34.55
#